data_AF-A0A182F5G5-F1
#
_entry.id   AF-A0A182F5G5-F1
#
_cell.length_a   1.000
_cell.length_b   1.000
_cell.length_c   1.000
_cell.angle_alpha   90.00
_cell.angle_beta   90.00
_cell.angle_gamma   90.00
#
_symmetry.space_group_name_H-M   'P 1'
#
loop_
_entity.id
_entity.type
_entity.pdbx_description
1 polymer ?
#
loop_
_entity_poly.entity_id
_entity_poly.type
_entity_poly.pdbx_seq_one_letter_code
_entity_poly.pdbx_strand_id
1 'polypeptide(L)'
;MMNKRPTIVAFIMCVLAAAVMAQDEHPLPDYLVFMKQFMVHVQAREPSGIMIWTRDSPLIEMFGIELHIGKHSHSQKEPIWDRQLMVNVTSTVDGKFLIHDRDMIVEVGDTIRYRFLVLHKRTVSHSNYRRMLVTVMAQDEHPLPDYLVFMKQFMVHVQAREPSGIMIWTRDSPLIEMFGIELHIGKHSHSQKEPIWDRQLMVNVTSTVDGKFLIHDRDMIVEVGDTIRYRFLVLHKRTVSHSNYRRMLVTDHLFNRPRNTKCLSECLARDQAGYRQEEARMKEILEHKIEQCVGSQSSEYLFFPLEGAITLVSDPMHFIKYRLWQIEDLRPAIDNVLTAYVAQNGVGVKMRTVIDKLKVLELGRRKINVIDYDDRLTESLN
;
A
#
# COMPACT_ATOMS: atom_id res chain seq x y z
N MET A 1 50.86 29.60 -0.22
CA MET A 1 50.05 28.65 0.58
C MET A 1 48.68 28.54 -0.07
N MET A 2 48.48 27.52 -0.91
CA MET A 2 47.20 27.26 -1.59
C MET A 2 46.30 26.43 -0.68
N ASN A 3 45.12 26.98 -0.39
CA ASN A 3 44.10 26.36 0.44
C ASN A 3 43.37 25.29 -0.39
N LYS A 4 43.70 24.01 -0.18
CA LYS A 4 43.00 22.87 -0.80
C LYS A 4 41.62 22.73 -0.16
N ARG A 5 40.57 23.09 -0.90
CA ARG A 5 39.20 22.68 -0.57
C ARG A 5 39.05 21.18 -0.81
N PRO A 6 38.35 20.42 0.05
CA PRO A 6 38.01 19.04 -0.24
C PRO A 6 36.88 19.00 -1.27
N THR A 7 37.20 18.56 -2.49
CA THR A 7 36.20 18.22 -3.51
C THR A 7 35.55 16.91 -3.09
N ILE A 8 34.34 16.97 -2.52
CA ILE A 8 33.52 15.78 -2.29
C ILE A 8 32.84 15.46 -3.63
N VAL A 9 33.32 14.39 -4.28
CA VAL A 9 32.76 13.80 -5.49
C VAL A 9 31.43 13.14 -5.10
N ALA A 10 30.32 13.64 -5.64
CA ALA A 10 29.06 12.89 -5.61
C ALA A 10 29.14 11.81 -6.72
N PHE A 11 28.30 10.79 -6.65
CA PHE A 11 28.22 9.77 -7.68
C PHE A 11 26.77 9.67 -8.15
N ILE A 12 26.47 10.29 -9.29
CA ILE A 12 25.26 10.03 -10.06
C ILE A 12 25.46 8.69 -10.79
N MET A 13 24.66 7.68 -10.44
CA MET A 13 24.40 6.53 -11.30
C MET A 13 22.91 6.48 -11.64
N CYS A 14 22.61 6.18 -12.90
CA CYS A 14 21.26 5.80 -13.32
C CYS A 14 21.36 4.39 -13.89
N VAL A 15 20.53 3.44 -13.46
CA VAL A 15 20.45 2.12 -14.14
C VAL A 15 18.99 1.83 -14.35
N LEU A 16 18.57 1.73 -15.61
CA LEU A 16 17.21 1.29 -15.95
C LEU A 16 17.21 0.17 -16.99
N ALA A 17 16.17 -0.65 -16.86
CA ALA A 17 15.83 -1.80 -17.67
C ALA A 17 14.48 -1.50 -18.31
N ALA A 18 14.35 -1.62 -19.63
CA ALA A 18 13.11 -1.27 -20.31
C ALA A 18 12.71 -2.33 -21.35
N ALA A 19 11.49 -2.87 -21.24
CA ALA A 19 10.90 -3.81 -22.20
C ALA A 19 10.14 -3.07 -23.32
N VAL A 20 9.88 -3.71 -24.46
CA VAL A 20 9.32 -3.11 -25.70
C VAL A 20 7.95 -3.72 -26.05
N MET A 21 7.02 -2.88 -26.54
CA MET A 21 5.81 -3.25 -27.28
C MET A 21 5.79 -2.39 -28.57
N ALA A 22 5.96 -3.01 -29.73
CA ALA A 22 5.83 -2.39 -31.05
C ALA A 22 4.48 -2.79 -31.71
N GLN A 23 3.89 -1.85 -32.47
CA GLN A 23 2.70 -2.00 -33.33
C GLN A 23 3.00 -1.48 -34.74
N ASP A 24 2.52 -2.24 -35.74
CA ASP A 24 2.38 -2.02 -37.20
C ASP A 24 3.63 -1.79 -38.06
N GLU A 25 3.68 -2.13 -39.37
CA GLU A 25 2.84 -2.93 -40.28
C GLU A 25 3.83 -3.63 -41.24
N HIS A 26 3.69 -4.95 -41.42
CA HIS A 26 4.53 -5.86 -42.23
C HIS A 26 6.02 -6.04 -41.86
N PRO A 27 6.33 -6.92 -40.90
CA PRO A 27 7.53 -7.76 -41.01
C PRO A 27 7.35 -9.22 -40.52
N LEU A 28 8.34 -10.07 -40.82
CA LEU A 28 8.43 -11.48 -40.43
C LEU A 28 8.25 -11.69 -38.89
N PRO A 29 7.47 -12.69 -38.47
CA PRO A 29 6.93 -12.80 -37.10
C PRO A 29 7.98 -12.93 -35.97
N ASP A 30 9.15 -13.50 -36.25
CA ASP A 30 10.14 -13.78 -35.19
C ASP A 30 10.95 -12.56 -34.76
N TYR A 31 11.07 -11.54 -35.61
CA TYR A 31 11.96 -10.40 -35.37
C TYR A 31 11.33 -9.33 -34.45
N LEU A 32 10.03 -9.10 -34.57
CA LEU A 32 9.29 -8.19 -33.69
C LEU A 32 9.28 -8.68 -32.24
N VAL A 33 9.23 -10.00 -32.02
CA VAL A 33 9.31 -10.59 -30.68
C VAL A 33 10.69 -10.34 -30.06
N PHE A 34 11.75 -10.45 -30.86
CA PHE A 34 13.12 -10.20 -30.40
C PHE A 34 13.33 -8.75 -29.95
N MET A 35 12.89 -7.78 -30.76
CA MET A 35 12.95 -6.36 -30.40
C MET A 35 12.10 -6.05 -29.16
N LYS A 36 10.98 -6.76 -28.94
CA LYS A 36 10.11 -6.59 -27.76
C LYS A 36 10.79 -6.91 -26.42
N GLN A 37 11.80 -7.76 -26.43
CA GLN A 37 12.51 -8.20 -25.21
C GLN A 37 13.87 -7.52 -25.01
N PHE A 38 14.21 -6.57 -25.88
CA PHE A 38 15.53 -5.97 -25.90
C PHE A 38 15.68 -4.87 -24.85
N MET A 39 16.61 -5.06 -23.92
CA MET A 39 16.82 -4.19 -22.76
C MET A 39 18.14 -3.42 -22.89
N VAL A 40 18.03 -2.10 -23.03
CA VAL A 40 19.19 -1.20 -23.04
C VAL A 40 19.30 -0.51 -21.69
N HIS A 41 20.49 -0.60 -21.10
CA HIS A 41 20.84 0.10 -19.88
C HIS A 41 21.60 1.38 -20.23
N VAL A 42 21.25 2.47 -19.56
CA VAL A 42 21.90 3.78 -19.72
C VAL A 42 22.25 4.31 -18.34
N GLN A 43 23.53 4.64 -18.14
CA GLN A 43 24.09 5.11 -16.89
C GLN A 43 24.95 6.35 -17.11
N ALA A 44 24.55 7.46 -16.52
CA ALA A 44 25.44 8.61 -16.34
C ALA A 44 26.49 8.28 -15.28
N ARG A 45 27.70 8.82 -15.42
CA ARG A 45 28.81 8.75 -14.47
C ARG A 45 29.28 10.15 -14.11
N GLU A 46 29.62 10.38 -12.84
CA GLU A 46 30.34 11.58 -12.42
C GLU A 46 31.86 11.42 -12.57
N PRO A 47 32.60 12.51 -12.84
CA PRO A 47 32.14 13.89 -13.05
C PRO A 47 31.58 14.16 -14.47
N SER A 48 31.85 13.27 -15.41
CA SER A 48 31.32 13.27 -16.77
C SER A 48 31.33 11.85 -17.31
N GLY A 49 30.43 11.58 -18.23
CA GLY A 49 30.39 10.37 -19.02
C GLY A 49 29.05 9.65 -18.96
N ILE A 50 28.80 8.87 -20.01
CA ILE A 50 27.65 8.00 -20.14
C ILE A 50 28.12 6.61 -20.56
N MET A 51 27.62 5.60 -19.86
CA MET A 51 27.83 4.19 -20.15
C MET A 51 26.50 3.59 -20.56
N ILE A 52 26.48 2.99 -21.74
CA ILE A 52 25.29 2.41 -22.35
C ILE A 52 25.64 0.97 -22.68
N TRP A 53 24.82 0.03 -22.24
CA TRP A 53 25.07 -1.37 -22.56
C TRP A 53 23.80 -2.17 -22.79
N THR A 54 23.95 -3.24 -23.56
CA THR A 54 22.95 -4.29 -23.71
C THR A 54 23.64 -5.65 -23.67
N ARG A 55 22.90 -6.69 -23.31
CA ARG A 55 23.41 -8.07 -23.32
C ARG A 55 23.70 -8.49 -24.75
N ASP A 56 24.81 -9.20 -24.92
CA ASP A 56 25.13 -9.85 -26.19
C ASP A 56 24.02 -10.83 -26.59
N SER A 57 23.78 -10.91 -27.89
CA SER A 57 22.85 -11.83 -28.51
C SER A 57 23.44 -12.31 -29.82
N PRO A 58 23.38 -13.62 -30.13
CA PRO A 58 23.86 -14.15 -31.40
C PRO A 58 23.10 -13.60 -32.60
N LEU A 59 21.98 -12.91 -32.37
CA LEU A 59 21.18 -12.23 -33.39
C LEU A 59 21.65 -10.79 -33.64
N ILE A 60 22.72 -10.31 -33.01
CA ILE A 60 23.15 -8.92 -33.15
C ILE A 60 24.57 -8.86 -33.68
N GLU A 61 24.71 -8.32 -34.87
CA GLU A 61 26.01 -8.07 -35.51
C GLU A 61 26.57 -6.70 -35.13
N MET A 62 25.67 -5.75 -34.83
CA MET A 62 26.02 -4.40 -34.40
C MET A 62 24.92 -3.84 -33.50
N PHE A 63 25.34 -3.13 -32.46
CA PHE A 63 24.47 -2.32 -31.63
C PHE A 63 24.84 -0.85 -31.79
N GLY A 64 23.86 0.00 -32.09
CA GLY A 64 24.00 1.44 -32.16
C GLY A 64 23.03 2.16 -31.25
N ILE A 65 23.37 3.38 -30.86
CA ILE A 65 22.47 4.27 -30.14
C ILE A 65 22.54 5.68 -30.71
N GLU A 66 21.37 6.28 -30.84
CA GLU A 66 21.20 7.71 -31.01
C GLU A 66 20.56 8.25 -29.74
N LEU A 67 21.27 9.13 -29.06
CA LEU A 67 20.89 9.69 -27.77
C LEU A 67 20.96 11.21 -27.85
N HIS A 68 19.92 11.86 -27.33
CA HIS A 68 19.74 13.30 -27.24
C HIS A 68 19.54 13.65 -25.77
N ILE A 69 20.20 14.69 -25.29
CA ILE A 69 20.02 15.19 -23.92
C ILE A 69 19.52 16.63 -24.05
N GLY A 70 18.52 16.97 -23.24
CA GLY A 70 17.95 18.30 -23.23
C GLY A 70 17.47 18.71 -21.86
N LYS A 71 17.43 20.03 -21.64
CA LYS A 71 16.95 20.63 -20.39
C LYS A 71 15.51 21.08 -20.54
N HIS A 72 14.70 20.84 -19.51
CA HIS A 72 13.37 21.45 -19.44
C HIS A 72 13.49 22.91 -18.99
N SER A 73 12.94 23.81 -19.80
CA SER A 73 12.66 25.19 -19.36
C SER A 73 11.25 25.25 -18.77
N HIS A 74 11.07 26.00 -17.68
CA HIS A 74 9.76 26.23 -17.08
C HIS A 74 8.74 26.86 -18.05
N SER A 75 9.21 27.48 -19.14
CA SER A 75 8.36 28.14 -20.15
C SER A 75 8.01 27.28 -21.37
N GLN A 76 8.57 26.08 -21.51
CA GLN A 76 8.40 25.27 -22.73
C GLN A 76 7.91 23.85 -22.42
N LYS A 77 7.00 23.36 -23.28
CA LYS A 77 6.41 22.02 -23.17
C LYS A 77 7.38 20.90 -23.60
N GLU A 78 8.42 21.24 -24.37
CA GLU A 78 9.43 20.31 -24.87
C GLU A 78 10.83 20.72 -24.39
N PRO A 79 11.73 19.76 -24.11
CA PRO A 79 13.11 20.06 -23.75
C PRO A 79 13.84 20.73 -24.91
N ILE A 80 14.77 21.63 -24.57
CA ILE A 80 15.75 22.12 -25.53
C ILE A 80 16.85 21.07 -25.62
N TRP A 81 16.90 20.34 -26.74
CA TRP A 81 17.91 19.30 -27.02
C TRP A 81 19.21 19.96 -27.47
N ASP A 82 20.24 19.92 -26.62
CA ASP A 82 21.50 20.65 -26.84
C ASP A 82 22.73 19.73 -26.95
N ARG A 83 22.58 18.44 -26.64
CA ARG A 83 23.66 17.44 -26.68
C ARG A 83 23.19 16.18 -27.40
N GLN A 84 24.04 15.62 -28.27
CA GLN A 84 23.73 14.42 -29.05
C GLN A 84 24.90 13.44 -29.06
N LEU A 85 24.60 12.14 -28.96
CA LEU A 85 25.52 11.03 -29.15
C LEU A 85 24.99 10.10 -30.23
N MET A 86 25.84 9.78 -31.20
CA MET A 86 25.55 8.77 -32.22
C MET A 86 26.74 7.84 -32.34
N VAL A 87 26.63 6.65 -31.75
CA VAL A 87 27.73 5.68 -31.69
C VAL A 87 27.21 4.29 -31.97
N ASN A 88 28.01 3.49 -32.66
CA ASN A 88 27.78 2.07 -32.84
C ASN A 88 28.99 1.25 -32.40
N VAL A 89 28.73 -0.01 -32.05
CA VAL A 89 29.73 -0.99 -31.64
C VAL A 89 29.38 -2.33 -32.26
N THR A 90 30.40 -3.03 -32.74
CA THR A 90 30.30 -4.39 -33.31
C THR A 90 30.94 -5.44 -32.41
N SER A 91 31.77 -5.03 -31.45
CA SER A 91 32.43 -5.92 -30.49
C SER A 91 31.71 -5.93 -29.15
N THR A 92 31.87 -7.03 -28.43
CA THR A 92 31.35 -7.21 -27.07
C THR A 92 32.48 -7.31 -26.05
N VAL A 93 32.20 -6.84 -24.83
CA VAL A 93 33.08 -6.95 -23.66
C VAL A 93 32.27 -7.65 -22.58
N ASP A 94 32.76 -8.78 -22.08
CA ASP A 94 32.07 -9.62 -21.07
C ASP A 94 30.62 -9.96 -21.45
N GLY A 95 30.39 -10.30 -22.73
CA GLY A 95 29.06 -10.63 -23.24
C GLY A 95 28.09 -9.44 -23.25
N LYS A 96 28.60 -8.21 -23.41
CA LYS A 96 27.80 -7.00 -23.54
C LYS A 96 28.32 -6.11 -24.68
N PHE A 97 27.40 -5.52 -25.44
CA PHE A 97 27.74 -4.35 -26.26
C PHE A 97 27.86 -3.15 -25.33
N LEU A 98 29.03 -2.51 -25.30
CA LEU A 98 29.34 -1.43 -24.38
C LEU A 98 29.71 -0.17 -25.16
N ILE A 99 28.94 0.88 -24.98
CA ILE A 99 29.24 2.23 -25.48
C ILE A 99 29.59 3.07 -24.26
N HIS A 100 30.76 3.69 -24.29
CA HIS A 100 31.23 4.55 -23.21
C HIS A 100 31.76 5.85 -23.81
N ASP A 101 31.09 6.94 -23.49
CA ASP A 101 31.53 8.29 -23.82
C ASP A 101 31.91 8.98 -22.51
N ARG A 102 33.15 9.46 -22.39
CA ARG A 102 33.68 10.08 -21.16
C ARG A 102 33.40 11.58 -21.10
N ASP A 103 33.13 12.19 -22.26
CA ASP A 103 33.03 13.63 -22.44
C ASP A 103 31.57 14.08 -22.39
N MET A 104 30.62 13.16 -22.53
CA MET A 104 29.19 13.43 -22.38
C MET A 104 28.84 13.83 -20.94
N ILE A 105 28.49 15.09 -20.74
CA ILE A 105 28.01 15.60 -19.44
C ILE A 105 26.51 15.38 -19.36
N VAL A 106 26.05 14.72 -18.29
CA VAL A 106 24.64 14.50 -17.98
C VAL A 106 24.38 15.04 -16.57
N GLU A 107 23.44 15.97 -16.44
CA GLU A 107 23.11 16.62 -15.16
C GLU A 107 21.78 16.12 -14.60
N VAL A 108 21.59 16.28 -13.30
CA VAL A 108 20.31 15.97 -12.63
C VAL A 108 19.22 16.88 -13.17
N GLY A 109 18.08 16.29 -13.57
CA GLY A 109 16.99 17.02 -14.19
C GLY A 109 17.09 17.13 -15.73
N ASP A 110 18.20 16.70 -16.33
CA ASP A 110 18.25 16.51 -17.77
C ASP A 110 17.21 15.46 -18.21
N THR A 111 16.65 15.66 -19.40
CA THR A 111 15.83 14.67 -20.09
C THR A 111 16.68 14.02 -21.16
N ILE A 112 16.76 12.70 -21.13
CA ILE A 112 17.43 11.90 -22.16
C ILE A 112 16.36 11.33 -23.09
N ARG A 113 16.53 11.54 -24.39
CA ARG A 113 15.75 10.89 -25.44
C ARG A 113 16.67 10.01 -26.26
N TYR A 114 16.36 8.71 -26.37
CA TYR A 114 17.21 7.81 -27.13
C TYR A 114 16.41 6.84 -28.00
N ARG A 115 17.03 6.37 -29.07
CA ARG A 115 16.63 5.19 -29.84
C ARG A 115 17.85 4.33 -30.12
N PHE A 116 17.68 3.02 -30.14
CA PHE A 116 18.75 2.10 -30.48
C PHE A 116 18.57 1.52 -31.88
N LEU A 117 19.69 1.13 -32.45
CA LEU A 117 19.80 0.50 -33.77
C LEU A 117 20.41 -0.88 -33.58
N VAL A 118 19.87 -1.87 -34.29
CA VAL A 118 20.42 -3.22 -34.32
C VAL A 118 20.63 -3.62 -35.76
N LEU A 119 21.83 -4.10 -36.08
CA LEU A 119 22.11 -4.78 -37.34
C LEU A 119 21.99 -6.29 -37.12
N HIS A 120 21.16 -6.94 -37.93
CA HIS A 120 21.04 -8.39 -37.98
C HIS A 120 20.93 -8.84 -39.43
N LYS A 121 21.79 -9.76 -39.88
CA LYS A 121 21.74 -10.32 -41.24
C LYS A 121 21.65 -9.22 -42.32
N ARG A 122 22.42 -8.15 -42.16
CA ARG A 122 22.43 -6.97 -43.06
C ARG A 122 21.16 -6.11 -43.06
N THR A 123 20.20 -6.36 -42.17
CA THR A 123 19.04 -5.50 -41.98
C THR A 123 19.24 -4.62 -40.74
N VAL A 124 19.15 -3.30 -40.93
CA VAL A 124 19.17 -2.32 -39.83
C VAL A 124 17.74 -2.13 -39.34
N SER A 125 17.55 -2.23 -38.03
CA SER A 125 16.27 -1.96 -37.40
C SER A 125 16.40 -0.91 -36.30
N HIS A 126 15.38 -0.08 -36.17
CA HIS A 126 15.36 1.04 -35.24
C HIS A 126 14.28 0.83 -34.19
N SER A 127 14.59 1.19 -32.94
CA SER A 127 13.55 1.32 -31.92
C SER A 127 12.81 2.65 -32.07
N ASN A 128 11.60 2.71 -31.51
CA ASN A 128 10.96 4.00 -31.23
C ASN A 128 11.79 4.79 -30.21
N TYR A 129 11.66 6.13 -30.27
CA TYR A 129 12.28 7.02 -29.29
C TYR A 129 11.68 6.81 -27.89
N ARG A 130 12.54 6.76 -26.89
CA ARG A 130 12.19 6.73 -25.46
C ARG A 130 12.63 8.01 -24.80
N ARG A 131 11.91 8.46 -23.76
CA ARG A 131 12.29 9.58 -22.91
C ARG A 131 12.56 9.07 -21.49
N MET A 132 13.57 9.63 -20.85
CA MET A 132 13.96 9.33 -19.48
C MET A 132 14.34 10.63 -18.78
N LEU A 133 13.88 10.82 -17.54
CA LEU A 133 14.32 11.91 -16.69
C LEU A 133 15.50 11.43 -15.84
N VAL A 134 16.61 12.17 -15.82
CA VAL A 134 17.78 11.84 -15.02
C VAL A 134 17.49 12.14 -13.56
N THR A 135 17.43 11.08 -12.74
CA THR A 135 17.27 11.17 -11.28
C THR A 135 18.50 10.56 -10.59
N VAL A 136 18.86 11.09 -9.43
CA VAL A 136 20.03 10.62 -8.68
C VAL A 136 19.69 9.28 -8.02
N MET A 137 20.32 8.19 -8.46
CA MET A 137 20.36 6.95 -7.69
C MET A 137 21.79 6.68 -7.26
N ALA A 138 22.09 6.80 -5.96
CA ALA A 138 23.41 6.48 -5.43
C ALA A 138 23.55 4.95 -5.30
N GLN A 139 24.56 4.38 -5.95
CA GLN A 139 24.98 2.99 -5.71
C GLN A 139 26.51 2.91 -5.76
N ASP A 140 27.13 2.43 -4.67
CA ASP A 140 28.58 2.20 -4.59
C ASP A 140 28.93 0.84 -5.25
N GLU A 141 29.88 0.84 -6.19
CA GLU A 141 30.39 -0.36 -6.88
C GLU A 141 31.75 -0.79 -6.28
N HIS A 142 31.71 -1.72 -5.33
CA HIS A 142 32.77 -2.71 -5.14
C HIS A 142 32.33 -4.03 -5.80
N PRO A 143 33.26 -4.90 -6.26
CA PRO A 143 32.89 -6.22 -6.79
C PRO A 143 32.06 -6.95 -5.72
N LEU A 144 30.78 -7.10 -6.02
CA LEU A 144 29.77 -7.49 -5.07
C LEU A 144 29.91 -9.00 -4.80
N PRO A 145 30.20 -9.45 -3.57
CA PRO A 145 30.20 -10.87 -3.22
C PRO A 145 28.89 -11.56 -3.63
N ASP A 146 28.93 -12.85 -3.96
CA ASP A 146 27.82 -13.61 -4.58
C ASP A 146 26.45 -13.45 -3.87
N TYR A 147 26.45 -13.20 -2.56
CA TYR A 147 25.21 -12.94 -1.82
C TYR A 147 24.50 -11.65 -2.25
N LEU A 148 25.20 -10.66 -2.81
CA LEU A 148 24.60 -9.44 -3.35
C LEU A 148 23.95 -9.68 -4.72
N VAL A 149 24.42 -10.67 -5.49
CA VAL A 149 23.71 -11.14 -6.70
C VAL A 149 22.41 -11.83 -6.29
N PHE A 150 22.43 -12.66 -5.26
CA PHE A 150 21.23 -13.25 -4.67
C PHE A 150 20.23 -12.18 -4.20
N MET A 151 20.69 -11.12 -3.53
CA MET A 151 19.79 -10.08 -3.03
C MET A 151 19.19 -9.18 -4.13
N LYS A 152 19.83 -9.09 -5.31
CA LYS A 152 19.30 -8.32 -6.46
C LYS A 152 18.00 -8.89 -7.03
N GLN A 153 17.69 -10.16 -6.79
CA GLN A 153 16.48 -10.79 -7.31
C GLN A 153 15.21 -10.42 -6.52
N PHE A 154 15.34 -9.84 -5.32
CA PHE A 154 14.21 -9.49 -4.48
C PHE A 154 13.77 -8.04 -4.71
N MET A 155 12.49 -7.89 -5.05
CA MET A 155 11.82 -6.60 -5.16
C MET A 155 11.07 -6.31 -3.86
N VAL A 156 11.56 -5.31 -3.12
CA VAL A 156 10.90 -4.80 -1.92
C VAL A 156 10.06 -3.59 -2.29
N HIS A 157 8.79 -3.63 -1.86
CA HIS A 157 7.85 -2.53 -2.01
C HIS A 157 7.70 -1.80 -0.68
N VAL A 158 7.62 -0.47 -0.76
CA VAL A 158 7.38 0.42 0.38
C VAL A 158 6.18 1.28 0.03
N GLN A 159 5.26 1.43 0.97
CA GLN A 159 4.05 2.22 0.80
C GLN A 159 3.71 2.92 2.12
N ALA A 160 3.44 4.22 2.05
CA ALA A 160 2.96 5.00 3.19
C ALA A 160 1.43 5.01 3.22
N ARG A 161 0.85 5.17 4.42
CA ARG A 161 -0.59 5.28 4.64
C ARG A 161 -0.92 6.62 5.33
N GLU A 162 -2.09 7.14 5.01
CA GLU A 162 -2.67 8.29 5.71
C GLU A 162 -3.69 7.81 6.76
N PRO A 163 -3.76 8.45 7.94
CA PRO A 163 -2.95 9.58 8.42
C PRO A 163 -1.56 9.17 8.95
N SER A 164 -1.37 7.89 9.28
CA SER A 164 -0.10 7.31 9.72
C SER A 164 0.01 5.87 9.23
N GLY A 165 1.24 5.39 9.15
CA GLY A 165 1.58 4.01 8.91
C GLY A 165 2.45 3.80 7.68
N ILE A 166 3.23 2.71 7.73
CA ILE A 166 4.08 2.27 6.65
C ILE A 166 3.95 0.76 6.46
N MET A 167 3.84 0.34 5.21
CA MET A 167 3.81 -1.05 4.80
C MET A 167 5.02 -1.35 3.94
N ILE A 168 5.75 -2.41 4.29
CA ILE A 168 6.88 -2.92 3.52
C ILE A 168 6.62 -4.40 3.23
N TRP A 169 6.78 -4.82 1.97
CA TRP A 169 6.60 -6.21 1.61
C TRP A 169 7.48 -6.67 0.46
N THR A 170 7.70 -7.99 0.42
CA THR A 170 8.23 -8.72 -0.73
C THR A 170 7.33 -9.91 -1.03
N ARG A 171 7.35 -10.40 -2.27
CA ARG A 171 6.69 -11.66 -2.63
C ARG A 171 7.30 -12.81 -1.85
N ASP A 172 6.47 -13.81 -1.56
CA ASP A 172 6.95 -15.08 -1.05
C ASP A 172 7.92 -15.74 -2.02
N SER A 173 8.87 -16.48 -1.48
CA SER A 173 9.87 -17.18 -2.25
C SER A 173 10.39 -18.35 -1.42
N PRO A 174 10.63 -19.53 -2.02
CA PRO A 174 11.31 -20.62 -1.32
C PRO A 174 12.75 -20.26 -0.90
N LEU A 175 13.26 -19.14 -1.41
CA LEU A 175 14.56 -18.58 -1.04
C LEU A 175 14.50 -17.67 0.18
N ILE A 176 13.34 -17.47 0.81
CA ILE A 176 13.16 -16.60 1.97
C ILE A 176 12.50 -17.43 3.09
N GLU A 177 13.26 -17.71 4.15
CA GLU A 177 12.76 -18.30 5.40
C GLU A 177 12.32 -17.22 6.40
N MET A 178 12.96 -16.06 6.33
CA MET A 178 12.64 -14.87 7.13
C MET A 178 12.91 -13.64 6.28
N PHE A 179 12.04 -12.65 6.38
CA PHE A 179 12.23 -11.32 5.81
C PHE A 179 12.27 -10.27 6.92
N GLY A 180 13.27 -9.40 6.89
CA GLY A 180 13.43 -8.31 7.85
C GLY A 180 13.69 -6.97 7.17
N ILE A 181 13.40 -5.90 7.88
CA ILE A 181 13.66 -4.53 7.45
C ILE A 181 14.41 -3.77 8.55
N GLU A 182 15.41 -3.02 8.14
CA GLU A 182 15.95 -1.91 8.92
C GLU A 182 15.67 -0.63 8.13
N LEU A 183 14.84 0.23 8.68
CA LEU A 183 14.34 1.44 8.03
C LEU A 183 14.53 2.64 8.97
N HIS A 184 14.98 3.75 8.39
CA HIS A 184 15.17 5.03 9.05
C HIS A 184 14.47 6.10 8.21
N ILE A 185 13.73 7.01 8.87
CA ILE A 185 13.09 8.15 8.22
C ILE A 185 13.72 9.41 8.80
N GLY A 186 14.03 10.37 7.93
CA GLY A 186 14.61 11.63 8.35
C GLY A 186 14.11 12.81 7.55
N LYS A 187 14.05 13.96 8.22
CA LYS A 187 13.63 15.24 7.64
C LYS A 187 14.82 15.97 7.06
N HIS A 188 14.65 16.56 5.87
CA HIS A 188 15.61 17.53 5.35
C HIS A 188 15.37 18.88 6.00
N SER A 189 16.43 19.44 6.61
CA SER A 189 16.44 20.84 7.03
C SER A 189 17.16 21.68 5.99
N HIS A 190 16.67 22.88 5.70
CA HIS A 190 17.27 23.79 4.71
C HIS A 190 18.75 24.12 4.99
N SER A 191 19.21 23.93 6.23
CA SER A 191 20.58 24.22 6.65
C SER A 191 21.51 23.00 6.69
N GLN A 192 21.02 21.77 6.49
CA GLN A 192 21.82 20.55 6.62
C GLN A 192 21.85 19.73 5.33
N LYS A 193 23.03 19.22 5.00
CA LYS A 193 23.26 18.41 3.80
C LYS A 193 22.79 16.95 3.96
N GLU A 194 22.63 16.48 5.20
CA GLU A 194 22.10 15.16 5.51
C GLU A 194 20.78 15.24 6.27
N PRO A 195 19.85 14.28 6.08
CA PRO A 195 18.62 14.22 6.86
C PRO A 195 18.91 13.96 8.34
N ILE A 196 18.11 14.57 9.21
CA ILE A 196 18.09 14.21 10.63
C ILE A 196 17.21 12.97 10.76
N TRP A 197 17.82 11.82 11.03
CA TRP A 197 17.14 10.54 11.21
C TRP A 197 16.50 10.47 12.59
N ASP A 198 15.18 10.63 12.68
CA ASP A 198 14.44 10.74 13.93
C ASP A 198 13.46 9.59 14.19
N ARG A 199 13.20 8.75 13.17
CA ARG A 199 12.26 7.62 13.22
C ARG A 199 12.93 6.36 12.69
N GLN A 200 12.75 5.24 13.38
CA GLN A 200 13.40 3.97 13.04
C GLN A 200 12.43 2.78 13.18
N LEU A 201 12.55 1.80 12.28
CA LEU A 201 11.83 0.53 12.31
C LEU A 201 12.81 -0.62 12.06
N MET A 202 12.88 -1.56 13.00
CA MET A 202 13.71 -2.78 12.91
C MET A 202 12.87 -4.00 13.27
N VAL A 203 12.29 -4.64 12.26
CA VAL A 203 11.33 -5.75 12.46
C VAL A 203 11.60 -6.84 11.45
N ASN A 204 11.32 -8.09 11.84
CA ASN A 204 11.35 -9.25 10.97
C ASN A 204 10.04 -10.05 11.05
N VAL A 205 9.81 -10.84 10.01
CA VAL A 205 8.66 -11.73 9.86
C VAL A 205 9.11 -13.06 9.25
N THR A 206 8.50 -14.15 9.70
CA THR A 206 8.75 -15.52 9.21
C THR A 206 7.53 -16.13 8.54
N SER A 207 6.34 -15.60 8.81
CA SER A 207 5.09 -16.01 8.17
C SER A 207 4.73 -15.08 7.01
N THR A 208 4.01 -15.63 6.04
CA THR A 208 3.46 -14.89 4.91
C THR A 208 1.97 -14.62 5.11
N VAL A 209 1.49 -13.53 4.52
CA VAL A 209 0.08 -13.16 4.40
C VAL A 209 -0.19 -12.93 2.92
N ASP A 210 -1.14 -13.67 2.35
CA ASP A 210 -1.51 -13.58 0.92
C ASP A 210 -0.31 -13.68 -0.04
N GLY A 211 0.60 -14.63 0.20
CA GLY A 211 1.80 -14.83 -0.63
C GLY A 211 2.83 -13.71 -0.51
N LYS A 212 2.84 -12.96 0.61
CA LYS A 212 3.79 -11.87 0.86
C LYS A 212 4.35 -11.94 2.26
N PHE A 213 5.64 -11.66 2.40
CA PHE A 213 6.19 -11.28 3.70
C PHE A 213 5.85 -9.80 3.93
N LEU A 214 4.96 -9.53 4.88
CA LEU A 214 4.40 -8.21 5.12
C LEU A 214 4.83 -7.69 6.49
N ILE A 215 5.49 -6.53 6.51
CA ILE A 215 5.78 -5.76 7.71
C ILE A 215 4.92 -4.51 7.66
N HIS A 216 4.16 -4.26 8.73
CA HIS A 216 3.24 -3.13 8.82
C HIS A 216 3.38 -2.48 10.19
N ASP A 217 3.69 -1.20 10.19
CA ASP A 217 3.67 -0.33 11.36
C ASP A 217 2.55 0.70 11.14
N ARG A 218 1.62 0.80 12.10
CA ARG A 218 0.42 1.65 11.99
C ARG A 218 0.67 3.07 12.48
N ASP A 219 1.67 3.25 13.33
CA ASP A 219 1.88 4.46 14.10
C ASP A 219 3.04 5.28 13.52
N MET A 220 3.84 4.70 12.62
CA MET A 220 4.88 5.41 11.89
C MET A 220 4.33 6.56 11.05
N ILE A 221 4.62 7.80 11.45
CA ILE A 221 4.26 9.00 10.69
C ILE A 221 5.31 9.22 9.59
N VAL A 222 4.86 9.36 8.34
CA VAL A 222 5.70 9.62 7.16
C VAL A 222 5.12 10.82 6.43
N GLU A 223 5.92 11.84 6.13
CA GLU A 223 5.49 13.09 5.51
C GLU A 223 6.10 13.26 4.10
N VAL A 224 5.40 13.96 3.21
CA VAL A 224 5.95 14.34 1.91
C VAL A 224 7.20 15.20 2.12
N GLY A 225 8.30 14.85 1.45
CA GLY A 225 9.60 15.50 1.62
C GLY A 225 10.54 14.80 2.61
N ASP A 226 10.05 13.85 3.42
CA ASP A 226 10.92 12.98 4.22
C ASP A 226 11.84 12.14 3.31
N THR A 227 12.98 11.71 3.85
CA THR A 227 13.86 10.72 3.23
C THR A 227 13.73 9.39 3.97
N ILE A 228 13.46 8.32 3.24
CA ILE A 228 13.48 6.95 3.78
C ILE A 228 14.81 6.30 3.38
N ARG A 229 15.56 5.81 4.36
CA ARG A 229 16.74 4.96 4.19
C ARG A 229 16.45 3.58 4.73
N TYR A 230 16.53 2.55 3.90
CA TYR A 230 16.26 1.18 4.34
C TYR A 230 17.23 0.16 3.75
N ARG A 231 17.42 -0.95 4.46
CA ARG A 231 17.98 -2.19 3.93
C ARG A 231 17.12 -3.36 4.39
N PHE A 232 17.02 -4.39 3.58
CA PHE A 232 16.26 -5.59 3.94
C PHE A 232 17.19 -6.76 4.24
N LEU A 233 16.70 -7.67 5.07
CA LEU A 233 17.39 -8.87 5.49
C LEU A 233 16.59 -10.09 5.03
N VAL A 234 17.30 -11.11 4.57
CA VAL A 234 16.72 -12.39 4.16
C VAL A 234 17.49 -13.50 4.85
N LEU A 235 16.77 -14.40 5.54
CA LEU A 235 17.34 -15.67 5.98
C LEU A 235 17.08 -16.71 4.89
N HIS A 236 18.14 -17.38 4.44
CA HIS A 236 18.05 -18.52 3.54
C HIS A 236 19.05 -19.59 3.96
N LYS A 237 18.61 -20.83 4.18
CA LYS A 237 19.48 -21.95 4.59
C LYS A 237 20.37 -21.56 5.77
N ARG A 238 19.77 -20.94 6.80
CA ARG A 238 20.46 -20.45 8.02
C ARG A 238 21.48 -19.33 7.80
N THR A 239 21.59 -18.78 6.60
CA THR A 239 22.48 -17.65 6.29
C THR A 239 21.65 -16.38 6.19
N VAL A 240 21.99 -15.37 7.00
CA VAL A 240 21.37 -14.05 6.93
C VAL A 240 22.13 -13.20 5.92
N SER A 241 21.44 -12.78 4.87
CA SER A 241 21.95 -11.83 3.88
C SER A 241 21.28 -10.48 4.06
N HIS A 242 22.03 -9.41 3.88
CA HIS A 242 21.52 -8.04 3.90
C HIS A 242 21.69 -7.38 2.54
N SER A 243 20.73 -6.55 2.16
CA SER A 243 20.88 -5.67 1.01
C SER A 243 21.79 -4.49 1.36
N ASN A 244 22.31 -3.81 0.33
CA ASN A 244 22.82 -2.46 0.50
C ASN A 244 21.69 -1.53 0.95
N TYR A 245 22.05 -0.43 1.61
CA TYR A 245 21.09 0.62 1.92
C TYR A 245 20.58 1.26 0.63
N ARG A 246 19.26 1.44 0.58
CA ARG A 246 18.55 2.18 -0.44
C ARG A 246 18.01 3.46 0.20
N ARG A 247 17.97 4.54 -0.57
CA ARG A 247 17.35 5.80 -0.17
C ARG A 247 16.26 6.16 -1.15
N MET A 248 15.16 6.71 -0.66
CA MET A 248 14.11 7.30 -1.49
C MET A 248 13.57 8.56 -0.83
N LEU A 249 13.19 9.53 -1.66
CA LEU A 249 12.44 10.71 -1.22
C LEU A 249 10.95 10.34 -1.16
N VAL A 250 10.29 10.71 -0.07
CA VAL A 250 8.85 10.53 0.07
C VAL A 250 8.16 11.55 -0.82
N THR A 251 7.56 11.05 -1.90
CA THR A 251 6.70 11.82 -2.78
C THR A 251 5.26 11.40 -2.56
N ASP A 252 4.34 12.21 -3.08
CA ASP A 252 2.90 12.00 -2.97
C ASP A 252 2.45 10.61 -3.49
N HIS A 253 3.13 10.07 -4.50
CA HIS A 253 2.83 8.75 -5.08
C HIS A 253 3.15 7.57 -4.17
N LEU A 254 3.94 7.77 -3.12
CA LEU A 254 4.24 6.71 -2.14
C LEU A 254 3.04 6.43 -1.22
N PHE A 255 2.12 7.39 -1.12
CA PHE A 255 0.91 7.25 -0.33
C PHE A 255 -0.14 6.46 -1.08
N ASN A 256 -0.62 5.40 -0.44
CA ASN A 256 -1.79 4.71 -0.95
C ASN A 256 -3.04 5.53 -0.68
N ARG A 257 -3.47 6.31 -1.68
CA ARG A 257 -4.78 6.94 -1.69
C ARG A 257 -5.64 6.20 -2.71
N PRO A 258 -6.51 5.28 -2.29
CA PRO A 258 -7.43 4.66 -3.21
C PRO A 258 -8.22 5.78 -3.91
N ARG A 259 -8.25 5.80 -5.25
CA ARG A 259 -8.94 6.86 -6.03
C ARG A 259 -10.45 6.98 -5.71
N ASN A 260 -11.00 6.00 -4.99
CA ASN A 260 -12.38 5.91 -4.52
C ASN A 260 -12.53 5.95 -2.99
N THR A 261 -11.57 6.50 -2.23
CA THR A 261 -11.84 6.87 -0.83
C THR A 261 -12.45 8.26 -0.80
N LYS A 262 -13.72 8.36 -1.20
CA LYS A 262 -14.59 9.33 -0.50
C LYS A 262 -14.52 8.93 0.96
N CYS A 263 -14.10 9.85 1.82
CA CYS A 263 -13.93 9.58 3.24
C CYS A 263 -15.15 8.85 3.79
N LEU A 264 -14.94 7.84 4.63
CA LEU A 264 -16.03 7.14 5.33
C LEU A 264 -16.94 8.16 6.05
N SER A 265 -16.39 9.28 6.51
CA SER A 265 -17.12 10.40 7.10
C SER A 265 -18.04 11.16 6.14
N GLU A 266 -17.72 11.27 4.85
CA GLU A 266 -18.62 11.86 3.84
C GLU A 266 -19.70 10.87 3.37
N CYS A 267 -19.40 9.56 3.39
CA CYS A 267 -20.40 8.52 3.11
C CYS A 267 -21.47 8.42 4.21
N LEU A 268 -21.08 8.61 5.48
CA LEU A 268 -22.04 8.66 6.61
C LEU A 268 -23.02 9.84 6.51
N ALA A 269 -22.62 10.94 5.86
CA ALA A 269 -23.43 12.15 5.79
C ALA A 269 -24.41 12.20 4.60
N ARG A 270 -24.12 11.52 3.47
CA ARG A 270 -24.93 11.64 2.24
C ARG A 270 -25.85 10.46 1.93
N ASP A 271 -25.59 9.26 2.45
CA ASP A 271 -26.37 8.05 2.13
C ASP A 271 -27.12 7.45 3.33
N GLN A 272 -27.47 8.30 4.31
CA GLN A 272 -28.15 7.89 5.53
C GLN A 272 -29.51 7.19 5.29
N ALA A 273 -30.12 7.39 4.13
CA ALA A 273 -31.35 6.68 3.73
C ALA A 273 -31.05 5.27 3.20
N GLY A 274 -30.02 5.11 2.35
CA GLY A 274 -29.59 3.81 1.83
C GLY A 274 -29.10 2.88 2.94
N TYR A 275 -28.28 3.40 3.87
CA TYR A 275 -27.82 2.63 5.03
C TYR A 275 -28.95 2.25 5.99
N ARG A 276 -29.92 3.14 6.23
CA ARG A 276 -31.10 2.80 7.03
C ARG A 276 -31.95 1.71 6.37
N GLN A 277 -32.03 1.71 5.04
CA GLN A 277 -32.72 0.67 4.29
C GLN A 277 -31.97 -0.67 4.33
N GLU A 278 -30.64 -0.67 4.19
CA GLU A 278 -29.83 -1.88 4.32
C GLU A 278 -29.82 -2.42 5.75
N GLU A 279 -29.74 -1.56 6.77
CA GLU A 279 -29.86 -1.95 8.18
C GLU A 279 -31.23 -2.56 8.46
N ALA A 280 -32.31 -1.93 7.99
CA ALA A 280 -33.67 -2.47 8.12
C ALA A 280 -33.79 -3.84 7.42
N ARG A 281 -33.23 -3.98 6.22
CA ARG A 281 -33.20 -5.26 5.48
C ARG A 281 -32.37 -6.32 6.20
N MET A 282 -31.24 -5.94 6.78
CA MET A 282 -30.41 -6.86 7.57
C MET A 282 -31.13 -7.31 8.84
N LYS A 283 -31.81 -6.38 9.52
CA LYS A 283 -32.65 -6.69 10.70
C LYS A 283 -33.74 -7.70 10.32
N GLU A 284 -34.45 -7.46 9.21
CA GLU A 284 -35.50 -8.35 8.70
C GLU A 284 -34.95 -9.76 8.37
N ILE A 285 -33.80 -9.85 7.68
CA ILE A 285 -33.16 -11.13 7.37
C ILE A 285 -32.78 -11.89 8.64
N LEU A 286 -32.22 -11.18 9.63
CA LEU A 286 -31.82 -11.77 10.91
C LEU A 286 -33.04 -12.25 11.70
N GLU A 287 -34.12 -11.48 11.74
CA GLU A 287 -35.38 -11.87 12.38
C GLU A 287 -35.92 -13.15 11.77
N HIS A 288 -35.99 -13.20 10.43
CA HIS A 288 -36.44 -14.41 9.74
C HIS A 288 -35.55 -15.63 10.01
N LYS A 289 -34.23 -15.43 10.14
CA LYS A 289 -33.29 -16.51 10.47
C LYS A 289 -33.44 -16.98 11.92
N ILE A 290 -33.66 -16.07 12.86
CA ILE A 290 -33.92 -16.41 14.26
C ILE A 290 -35.21 -17.21 14.37
N GLU A 291 -36.29 -16.78 13.69
CA GLU A 291 -37.56 -17.53 13.62
C GLU A 291 -37.37 -18.92 13.02
N GLN A 292 -36.58 -19.05 11.94
CA GLN A 292 -36.27 -20.36 11.34
C GLN A 292 -35.47 -21.27 12.28
N CYS A 293 -34.56 -20.72 13.08
CA CYS A 293 -33.67 -21.51 13.95
C CYS A 293 -34.30 -21.88 15.30
N VAL A 294 -34.99 -20.93 15.94
CA VAL A 294 -35.51 -21.07 17.31
C VAL A 294 -37.02 -21.33 17.31
N GLY A 295 -37.71 -21.06 16.20
CA GLY A 295 -39.16 -21.25 16.09
C GLY A 295 -39.94 -20.46 17.13
N SER A 296 -40.99 -21.07 17.66
CA SER A 296 -41.86 -20.50 18.71
C SER A 296 -41.28 -20.56 20.12
N GLN A 297 -40.02 -20.97 20.30
CA GLN A 297 -39.40 -21.12 21.62
C GLN A 297 -38.89 -19.79 22.20
N SER A 298 -38.66 -18.77 21.37
CA SER A 298 -38.29 -17.44 21.83
C SER A 298 -39.51 -16.53 21.79
N SER A 299 -39.84 -15.92 22.92
CA SER A 299 -40.89 -14.90 22.98
C SER A 299 -40.33 -13.49 22.80
N GLU A 300 -41.23 -12.54 22.58
CA GLU A 300 -40.91 -11.09 22.46
C GLU A 300 -41.00 -10.39 23.83
N TYR A 301 -41.11 -11.15 24.91
CA TYR A 301 -41.41 -10.61 26.23
C TYR A 301 -40.16 -10.39 27.08
N LEU A 302 -40.15 -9.26 27.79
CA LEU A 302 -39.21 -8.93 28.85
C LEU A 302 -39.94 -8.84 30.18
N PHE A 303 -39.19 -9.04 31.26
CA PHE A 303 -39.68 -8.81 32.61
C PHE A 303 -38.79 -7.80 33.34
N PHE A 304 -39.40 -6.79 33.95
CA PHE A 304 -38.74 -5.81 34.80
C PHE A 304 -39.10 -6.09 36.26
N PRO A 305 -38.20 -6.72 37.05
CA PRO A 305 -38.49 -7.05 38.44
C PRO A 305 -38.72 -5.80 39.27
N LEU A 306 -39.81 -5.80 40.03
CA LEU A 306 -40.16 -4.75 40.99
C LEU A 306 -41.11 -5.33 42.04
N GLU A 307 -40.63 -5.50 43.26
CA GLU A 307 -41.47 -5.94 44.37
C GLU A 307 -42.56 -4.90 44.67
N GLY A 308 -43.79 -5.36 44.84
CA GLY A 308 -44.94 -4.47 45.06
C GLY A 308 -45.35 -3.67 43.81
N ALA A 309 -45.03 -4.13 42.60
CA ALA A 309 -45.36 -3.40 41.36
C ALA A 309 -46.85 -3.01 41.26
N ILE A 310 -47.77 -3.84 41.76
CA ILE A 310 -49.22 -3.58 41.76
C ILE A 310 -49.58 -2.27 42.47
N THR A 311 -48.86 -1.90 43.54
CA THR A 311 -49.11 -0.67 44.30
C THR A 311 -48.26 0.50 43.82
N LEU A 312 -47.07 0.22 43.27
CA LEU A 312 -46.08 1.23 42.88
C LEU A 312 -46.23 1.73 41.44
N VAL A 313 -46.83 0.94 40.54
CA VAL A 313 -46.90 1.24 39.10
C VAL A 313 -48.35 1.50 38.69
N SER A 314 -48.71 2.77 38.58
CA SER A 314 -50.05 3.18 38.12
C SER A 314 -50.20 3.09 36.60
N ASP A 315 -49.14 3.40 35.85
CA ASP A 315 -49.09 3.25 34.39
C ASP A 315 -47.85 2.43 34.01
N PRO A 316 -48.02 1.14 33.62
CA PRO A 316 -46.91 0.27 33.26
C PRO A 316 -46.19 0.74 31.99
N MET A 317 -46.90 1.35 31.05
CA MET A 317 -46.28 1.85 29.83
C MET A 317 -45.37 3.04 30.12
N HIS A 318 -45.86 4.00 30.91
CA HIS A 318 -45.06 5.15 31.32
C HIS A 318 -43.84 4.73 32.15
N PHE A 319 -44.02 3.79 33.08
CA PHE A 319 -42.93 3.24 33.88
C PHE A 319 -41.81 2.66 33.01
N ILE A 320 -42.14 1.82 32.03
CA ILE A 320 -41.14 1.18 31.17
C ILE A 320 -40.45 2.17 30.26
N LYS A 321 -41.21 3.08 29.61
CA LYS A 321 -40.63 4.12 28.77
C LYS A 321 -39.66 4.99 29.56
N TYR A 322 -40.02 5.36 30.79
CA TYR A 322 -39.14 6.10 31.69
C TYR A 322 -37.87 5.31 32.02
N ARG A 323 -37.99 4.02 32.36
CA ARG A 323 -36.83 3.17 32.69
C ARG A 323 -35.86 3.01 31.52
N LEU A 324 -36.37 2.82 30.30
CA LEU A 324 -35.54 2.77 29.10
C LEU A 324 -34.91 4.13 28.79
N TRP A 325 -35.62 5.23 29.02
CA TRP A 325 -35.13 6.60 28.75
C TRP A 325 -33.90 7.00 29.57
N GLN A 326 -33.76 6.43 30.78
CA GLN A 326 -32.61 6.67 31.66
C GLN A 326 -31.29 6.18 31.08
N ILE A 327 -31.32 5.24 30.11
CA ILE A 327 -30.13 4.74 29.44
C ILE A 327 -30.10 5.31 28.02
N GLU A 328 -29.08 6.09 27.72
CA GLU A 328 -28.93 6.76 26.41
C GLU A 328 -29.04 5.78 25.24
N ASP A 329 -28.33 4.64 25.32
CA ASP A 329 -28.32 3.60 24.29
C ASP A 329 -29.69 2.92 24.07
N LEU A 330 -30.59 2.96 25.07
CA LEU A 330 -31.91 2.32 25.01
C LEU A 330 -33.04 3.27 24.59
N ARG A 331 -32.78 4.58 24.49
CA ARG A 331 -33.81 5.55 24.04
C ARG A 331 -34.44 5.16 22.70
N PRO A 332 -33.71 4.68 21.68
CA PRO A 332 -34.31 4.25 20.41
C PRO A 332 -35.25 3.04 20.55
N ALA A 333 -35.15 2.23 21.61
CA ALA A 333 -35.99 1.06 21.83
C ALA A 333 -37.37 1.39 22.41
N ILE A 334 -37.59 2.63 22.88
CA ILE A 334 -38.83 3.08 23.52
C ILE A 334 -40.04 2.96 22.58
N ASP A 335 -39.84 3.30 21.30
CA ASP A 335 -40.90 3.23 20.27
C ASP A 335 -41.18 1.79 19.81
N ASN A 336 -40.36 0.83 20.23
CA ASN A 336 -40.54 -0.59 19.96
C ASN A 336 -41.25 -1.33 21.10
N VAL A 337 -41.66 -0.64 22.17
CA VAL A 337 -42.50 -1.21 23.22
C VAL A 337 -43.95 -1.23 22.75
N LEU A 338 -44.54 -2.42 22.58
CA LEU A 338 -45.92 -2.58 22.11
C LEU A 338 -46.92 -2.50 23.26
N THR A 339 -46.70 -3.30 24.31
CA THR A 339 -47.57 -3.37 25.47
C THR A 339 -46.77 -3.56 26.75
N ALA A 340 -47.32 -3.10 27.87
CA ALA A 340 -46.77 -3.33 29.19
C ALA A 340 -47.92 -3.63 30.15
N TYR A 341 -47.70 -4.56 31.08
CA TYR A 341 -48.70 -4.96 32.07
C TYR A 341 -48.04 -5.19 33.43
N VAL A 342 -48.77 -4.87 34.50
CA VAL A 342 -48.29 -5.08 35.86
C VAL A 342 -48.53 -6.54 36.25
N ALA A 343 -47.50 -7.18 36.81
CA ALA A 343 -47.57 -8.49 37.44
C ALA A 343 -47.27 -8.36 38.93
N GLN A 344 -47.45 -9.44 39.71
CA GLN A 344 -47.26 -9.41 41.16
C GLN A 344 -45.87 -8.90 41.59
N ASN A 345 -44.81 -9.31 40.87
CA ASN A 345 -43.41 -9.04 41.24
C ASN A 345 -42.67 -8.20 40.19
N GLY A 346 -43.39 -7.44 39.36
CA GLY A 346 -42.75 -6.61 38.34
C GLY A 346 -43.68 -6.20 37.22
N VAL A 347 -43.09 -5.77 36.11
CA VAL A 347 -43.81 -5.32 34.92
C VAL A 347 -43.38 -6.16 33.73
N GLY A 348 -44.34 -6.83 33.09
CA GLY A 348 -44.12 -7.56 31.85
C GLY A 348 -44.24 -6.63 30.66
N VAL A 349 -43.38 -6.81 29.67
CA VAL A 349 -43.28 -5.92 28.51
C VAL A 349 -43.21 -6.75 27.24
N LYS A 350 -43.99 -6.38 26.24
CA LYS A 350 -43.90 -6.96 24.90
C LYS A 350 -43.14 -6.00 23.97
N MET A 351 -42.02 -6.47 23.43
CA MET A 351 -41.27 -5.75 22.40
C MET A 351 -41.85 -6.02 21.01
N ARG A 352 -41.52 -5.17 20.03
CA ARG A 352 -42.00 -5.31 18.65
C ARG A 352 -41.47 -6.58 17.98
N THR A 353 -40.21 -6.91 18.23
CA THR A 353 -39.54 -8.09 17.68
C THR A 353 -38.60 -8.74 18.69
N VAL A 354 -38.21 -9.99 18.45
CA VAL A 354 -37.20 -10.70 19.26
C VAL A 354 -35.86 -9.97 19.24
N ILE A 355 -35.47 -9.35 18.13
CA ILE A 355 -34.25 -8.54 18.08
C ILE A 355 -34.36 -7.33 19.01
N ASP A 356 -35.52 -6.67 19.06
CA ASP A 356 -35.72 -5.54 19.98
C ASP A 356 -35.67 -5.99 21.45
N LYS A 357 -36.15 -7.20 21.78
CA LYS A 357 -35.94 -7.85 23.09
C LYS A 357 -34.44 -8.00 23.40
N LEU A 358 -33.69 -8.63 22.50
CA LEU A 358 -32.26 -8.89 22.67
C LEU A 358 -31.43 -7.61 22.79
N LYS A 359 -31.80 -6.56 22.05
CA LYS A 359 -31.18 -5.23 22.15
C LYS A 359 -31.31 -4.66 23.57
N VAL A 360 -32.50 -4.75 24.17
CA VAL A 360 -32.72 -4.25 25.54
C VAL A 360 -31.92 -5.05 26.56
N LEU A 361 -31.86 -6.38 26.43
CA LEU A 361 -31.07 -7.24 27.31
C LEU A 361 -29.57 -6.93 27.23
N GLU A 362 -29.03 -6.77 26.04
CA GLU A 362 -27.59 -6.56 25.84
C GLU A 362 -27.17 -5.13 26.20
N LEU A 363 -27.84 -4.11 25.68
CA LEU A 363 -27.49 -2.71 25.96
C LEU A 363 -27.86 -2.29 27.38
N GLY A 364 -28.88 -2.92 27.96
CA GLY A 364 -29.30 -2.73 29.35
C GLY A 364 -28.48 -3.53 30.36
N ARG A 365 -27.61 -4.44 29.90
CA ARG A 365 -26.84 -5.34 30.77
C ARG A 365 -26.04 -4.55 31.80
N ARG A 366 -26.25 -4.87 33.08
CA ARG A 366 -25.66 -4.19 34.26
C ARG A 366 -26.10 -2.73 34.46
N LYS A 367 -26.95 -2.16 33.59
CA LYS A 367 -27.45 -0.78 33.69
C LYS A 367 -28.90 -0.72 34.16
N ILE A 368 -29.72 -1.68 33.72
CA ILE A 368 -31.11 -1.87 34.19
C ILE A 368 -31.30 -3.31 34.64
N ASN A 369 -32.11 -3.47 35.70
CA ASN A 369 -32.60 -4.79 36.09
C ASN A 369 -33.75 -5.19 35.15
N VAL A 370 -33.43 -6.01 34.16
CA VAL A 370 -34.35 -6.58 33.17
C VAL A 370 -33.94 -8.03 32.94
N ILE A 371 -34.93 -8.91 32.83
CA ILE A 371 -34.74 -10.36 32.66
C ILE A 371 -35.46 -10.79 31.39
N ASP A 372 -34.92 -11.78 30.69
CA ASP A 372 -35.64 -12.46 29.63
C ASP A 372 -36.85 -13.20 30.24
N TYR A 373 -38.03 -13.00 29.66
CA TYR A 373 -39.23 -13.67 30.17
C TYR A 373 -39.15 -15.19 29.95
N ASP A 374 -38.45 -15.62 28.90
CA ASP A 374 -38.32 -17.04 28.56
C ASP A 374 -37.51 -17.80 29.62
N ASP A 375 -36.43 -17.20 30.14
CA ASP A 375 -35.62 -17.78 31.22
C ASP A 375 -36.46 -18.05 32.48
N ARG A 376 -37.37 -17.12 32.79
CA ARG A 376 -38.23 -17.19 33.97
C ARG A 376 -39.27 -18.32 33.89
N LEU A 377 -39.75 -18.66 32.69
CA LEU A 377 -40.68 -19.78 32.52
C LEU A 377 -39.98 -21.11 32.79
N THR A 378 -38.73 -21.26 32.36
CA THR A 378 -37.91 -22.45 32.64
C THR A 378 -37.65 -22.66 34.13
N GLU A 379 -37.46 -21.59 34.90
CA GLU A 379 -37.27 -21.67 36.36
C GLU A 379 -38.55 -22.07 37.12
N SER A 380 -39.73 -21.82 36.56
CA SER A 380 -41.01 -22.16 37.20
C SER A 380 -41.48 -23.61 36.96
N LEU A 381 -40.78 -24.35 36.09
CA LEU A 381 -41.07 -25.73 35.70
C LEU A 381 -40.10 -26.75 36.33
N ASN A 382 -39.08 -26.28 37.05
CA ASN A 382 -38.18 -27.06 37.91
C ASN A 382 -38.44 -26.68 39.37
#